data_AF-A0A1I3VU33-F1
#
_entry.id   AF-A0A1I3VU33-F1
#
_cell.length_a   1.000
_cell.length_b   1.000
_cell.length_c   1.000
_cell.angle_alpha   90.00
_cell.angle_beta   90.00
_cell.angle_gamma   90.00
#
_symmetry.space_group_name_H-M   'P 1'
#
loop_
_entity.id
_entity.type
_entity.pdbx_description
1 polymer ?
#
loop_
_entity_poly.entity_id
_entity_poly.type
_entity_poly.pdbx_seq_one_letter_code
_entity_poly.pdbx_strand_id
1 'polypeptide(L)' 'MQRLALFDLDNTLIDLDGAFQIWAEEFAETRALGREAAGWLTALNREGLPHREAPG' A
#
# COMPACT_ATOMS: atom_id res chain seq x y z
N MET A 1 -26.39 -18.35 20.72
CA MET A 1 -25.50 -18.32 19.55
C MET A 1 -24.85 -16.95 19.49
N GLN A 2 -23.54 -16.86 19.66
CA GLN A 2 -22.80 -15.60 19.58
C GLN A 2 -22.57 -15.27 18.09
N ARG A 3 -22.81 -14.03 17.68
CA ARG A 3 -22.59 -13.59 16.29
C ARG A 3 -21.19 -13.00 16.18
N LEU A 4 -20.42 -13.46 15.20
CA LEU A 4 -19.10 -12.92 14.87
C LEU A 4 -19.19 -12.11 13.59
N ALA A 5 -18.42 -11.01 13.54
CA ALA A 5 -18.13 -10.29 12.32
C ALA A 5 -16.61 -10.29 12.14
N LEU A 6 -16.17 -10.69 10.95
CA LEU A 6 -14.78 -10.66 10.54
C LEU A 6 -14.64 -9.54 9.54
N PHE A 7 -13.67 -8.67 9.77
CA PHE A 7 -13.32 -7.59 8.87
C PHE A 7 -11.88 -7.83 8.45
N ASP A 8 -11.65 -7.69 7.15
CA ASP A 8 -10.30 -7.53 6.64
C ASP A 8 -9.71 -6.21 7.15
N LEU A 9 -8.40 -6.10 7.19
CA LEU A 9 -7.72 -4.88 7.63
C LEU A 9 -7.63 -3.90 6.46
N ASP A 10 -6.99 -4.34 5.39
CA ASP A 10 -6.50 -3.48 4.32
C ASP A 10 -7.65 -3.05 3.41
N ASN A 11 -7.79 -1.75 3.21
CA ASN A 11 -8.86 -1.13 2.41
C ASN A 11 -10.29 -1.51 2.87
N THR A 12 -10.42 -2.09 4.07
CA THR A 12 -11.69 -2.40 4.73
C THR A 12 -11.81 -1.65 6.05
N LEU A 13 -10.83 -1.76 6.95
CA LEU A 13 -10.77 -1.00 8.20
C LEU A 13 -9.81 0.20 8.11
N ILE A 14 -8.76 0.09 7.29
CA ILE A 14 -7.80 1.16 7.05
C ILE A 14 -7.76 1.54 5.58
N ASP A 15 -7.52 2.82 5.28
CA ASP A 15 -7.21 3.28 3.93
C ASP A 15 -5.72 3.07 3.66
N LEU A 16 -5.35 1.83 3.32
CA LEU A 16 -3.97 1.47 3.05
C LEU A 16 -3.49 2.09 1.73
N ASP A 17 -4.34 2.14 0.72
CA ASP A 17 -4.01 2.74 -0.58
C ASP A 17 -3.70 4.24 -0.45
N GLY A 18 -4.51 4.98 0.30
CA GLY A 18 -4.27 6.40 0.58
C GLY A 18 -3.01 6.62 1.39
N ALA A 19 -2.76 5.79 2.41
CA ALA A 19 -1.53 5.85 3.20
C ALA A 19 -0.28 5.58 2.34
N PHE A 20 -0.35 4.59 1.45
CA PHE A 20 0.75 4.27 0.54
C PHE A 20 1.02 5.39 -0.45
N GLN A 21 -0.02 6.05 -0.98
CA GLN A 21 0.13 7.19 -1.89
C GLN A 21 0.91 8.33 -1.21
N ILE A 22 0.55 8.69 0.03
CA ILE A 22 1.25 9.74 0.79
C ILE A 22 2.72 9.36 0.98
N TRP A 23 2.98 8.12 1.42
CA TRP A 23 4.34 7.62 1.56
C TRP A 23 5.13 7.67 0.25
N ALA A 24 4.51 7.30 -0.89
CA ALA A 24 5.16 7.27 -2.19
C ALA A 24 5.55 8.68 -2.65
N GLU A 25 4.72 9.67 -2.38
CA GLU A 25 5.00 11.09 -2.65
C GLU A 25 6.18 11.59 -1.81
N GLU A 26 6.14 11.38 -0.48
CA GLU A 26 7.21 11.77 0.44
C GLU A 26 8.54 11.08 0.10
N PHE A 27 8.47 9.79 -0.26
CA PHE A 27 9.63 9.01 -0.67
C PHE A 27 10.24 9.55 -1.97
N ALA A 28 9.41 9.82 -2.98
CA ALA A 28 9.85 10.35 -4.26
C ALA A 28 10.50 11.73 -4.11
N GLU A 29 9.95 12.59 -3.24
CA GLU A 29 10.53 13.88 -2.91
C GLU A 29 11.88 13.73 -2.19
N THR A 30 11.92 12.94 -1.12
CA THR A 30 13.14 12.70 -0.32
C THR A 30 14.29 12.14 -1.15
N ARG A 31 13.97 11.34 -2.17
CA ARG A 31 14.94 10.68 -3.06
C ARG A 31 15.18 11.43 -4.37
N ALA A 32 14.53 12.57 -4.59
CA ALA A 32 14.60 13.37 -5.82
C ALA A 32 14.35 12.54 -7.10
N LEU A 33 13.36 11.63 -7.07
CA LEU A 33 13.08 10.68 -8.16
C LEU A 33 12.31 11.29 -9.34
N GLY A 34 11.86 12.53 -9.21
CA GLY A 34 11.06 13.21 -10.22
C GLY A 34 9.55 12.99 -10.05
N ARG A 35 8.77 13.83 -10.74
CA ARG A 35 7.31 13.99 -10.55
C ARG A 35 6.50 12.72 -10.84
N GLU A 36 6.98 11.86 -11.74
CA GLU A 36 6.26 10.65 -12.13
C GLU A 36 6.47 9.48 -11.17
N ALA A 37 7.54 9.50 -10.35
CA ALA A 37 7.97 8.36 -9.58
C ALA A 37 6.92 7.86 -8.56
N ALA A 38 6.21 8.77 -7.90
CA ALA A 38 5.13 8.39 -6.99
C ALA A 38 4.00 7.65 -7.72
N GLY A 39 3.64 8.11 -8.92
CA GLY A 39 2.64 7.44 -9.76
C GLY A 39 3.06 6.02 -10.16
N TRP A 40 4.33 5.82 -10.51
CA TRP A 40 4.89 4.50 -10.80
C TRP A 40 4.87 3.57 -9.58
N LEU A 41 5.27 4.07 -8.40
CA LEU A 41 5.25 3.30 -7.16
C LEU A 41 3.82 2.86 -6.78
N THR A 42 2.85 3.75 -6.90
CA THR A 42 1.44 3.44 -6.61
C THR A 42 0.84 2.48 -7.62
N ALA A 43 1.21 2.57 -8.90
CA ALA A 43 0.79 1.61 -9.90
C ALA A 43 1.32 0.20 -9.59
N LEU A 44 2.61 0.08 -9.26
CA LEU A 44 3.23 -1.19 -8.86
C LEU A 44 2.60 -1.81 -7.61
N ASN A 45 2.26 -0.99 -6.61
CA ASN A 45 1.55 -1.46 -5.42
C ASN A 45 0.20 -2.10 -5.77
N ARG A 46 -0.54 -1.47 -6.69
CA ARG A 46 -1.88 -1.90 -7.10
C ARG A 46 -1.86 -3.15 -8.00
N GLU A 47 -0.77 -3.37 -8.73
CA GLU A 47 -0.55 -4.60 -9.50
C GLU A 47 -0.36 -5.84 -8.61
N GLY A 48 -0.24 -5.65 -7.29
CA GLY A 48 -0.23 -6.74 -6.33
C GLY A 48 1.02 -7.59 -6.49
N LEU A 49 2.18 -7.03 -6.16
CA LEU A 49 3.37 -7.86 -6.00
C LEU A 49 3.07 -8.89 -4.91
N PRO A 50 3.25 -10.21 -5.17
CA PRO A 50 2.97 -11.22 -4.18
C PRO A 50 3.77 -10.89 -2.91
N HIS A 51 3.09 -10.87 -1.76
CA HIS A 51 3.77 -10.73 -0.48
C HIS A 51 4.89 -11.76 -0.46
N ARG A 52 6.13 -11.28 -0.37
CA ARG A 52 7.31 -12.13 -0.34
C ARG A 52 7.13 -13.06 0.86
N GLU A 53 6.90 -14.35 0.60
CA GLU A 53 6.92 -15.35 1.66
C GLU A 53 8.24 -15.17 2.40
N ALA A 54 8.15 -14.87 3.71
CA ALA A 54 9.33 -14.85 4.54
C ALA A 54 9.95 -16.26 4.47
N PRO A 55 11.26 -16.40 4.19
CA PRO A 55 11.88 -17.72 4.22
C PRO A 55 11.69 -18.30 5.61
N GLY A 56 11.02 -19.45 5.66
CA GLY A 56 10.82 -20.25 6.88
C GLY A 56 12.07 -20.98 7.33
#